data_AF-A0AAN0S631-F1
#
_entry.id   AF-A0AAN0S631-F1
#
_cell.length_a   1.000
_cell.length_b   1.000
_cell.length_c   1.000
_cell.angle_alpha   90.00
_cell.angle_beta   90.00
_cell.angle_gamma   90.00
#
_symmetry.space_group_name_H-M   'P 1'
#
loop_
_entity.id
_entity.type
_entity.pdbx_description
1 polymer ?
#
loop_
_entity_poly.entity_id
_entity_poly.type
_entity_poly.pdbx_seq_one_letter_code
_entity_poly.pdbx_strand_id
1 'polypeptide(L)'
;MFTSRERSLGKLVVERFRKRRAERINNLMVKEGAYWYDNFITRTSLLEGLSLLIPGLKFGENVNDFRDLGNSNYRALLRALDKLDDNELQFFKTFINSHFYVCHATNNPAIATKKDMVLFSRRKLIEQDIKFNTYNTAYVDIAGLANDDNVFFSLEIGARPQKAIPGAGGSRFGNTYYKVAYTDPSFDFSSLYLFDQALMDIPQCKISDISEEAKAILNSRKYTRKSICFYGRKSLPALALSIISATRLLPERDRLVLLGCRTEKEKNELLRYLFRIEIRVPRLVGIKHGGYYRFARKK
;
A
#
# COMPACT_ATOMS: atom_id res chain seq x y z
N MET A 1 28.41 20.76 -16.75
CA MET A 1 26.93 20.71 -16.67
C MET A 1 26.47 19.62 -17.64
N PHE A 2 25.66 18.63 -17.22
CA PHE A 2 25.27 17.53 -18.13
C PHE A 2 24.33 18.01 -19.24
N THR A 3 24.56 17.51 -20.45
CA THR A 3 23.71 17.63 -21.64
C THR A 3 22.35 16.96 -21.44
N SER A 4 21.37 17.29 -22.28
CA SER A 4 20.04 16.64 -22.27
C SER A 4 20.14 15.13 -22.48
N ARG A 5 21.02 14.69 -23.38
CA ARG A 5 21.27 13.28 -23.69
C ARG A 5 21.85 12.53 -22.49
N GLU A 6 22.85 13.10 -21.82
CA GLU A 6 23.44 12.51 -20.60
C GLU A 6 22.43 12.42 -19.46
N ARG A 7 21.58 13.43 -19.28
CA ARG A 7 20.48 13.39 -18.29
C ARG A 7 19.47 12.29 -18.62
N SER A 8 19.11 12.12 -19.89
CA SER A 8 18.19 11.07 -20.33
C SER A 8 18.79 9.69 -20.11
N LEU A 9 20.06 9.50 -20.47
CA LEU A 9 20.77 8.24 -20.25
C LEU A 9 20.86 7.91 -18.74
N GLY A 10 21.21 8.90 -17.91
CA GLY A 10 21.26 8.75 -16.46
C GLY A 10 19.90 8.32 -15.87
N LYS A 11 18.79 8.92 -16.34
CA LYS A 11 17.44 8.49 -15.94
C LYS A 11 17.16 7.03 -16.30
N LEU A 12 17.48 6.63 -17.52
CA LEU A 12 17.27 5.25 -18.00
C LEU A 12 18.10 4.24 -17.18
N VAL A 13 19.35 4.58 -16.87
CA VAL A 13 20.22 3.75 -16.01
C VAL A 13 19.60 3.61 -14.62
N VAL A 14 19.21 4.72 -13.99
CA VAL A 14 18.56 4.70 -12.66
C VAL A 14 17.28 3.87 -12.66
N GLU A 15 16.44 4.02 -13.68
CA GLU A 15 15.21 3.24 -13.84
C GLU A 15 15.50 1.74 -13.96
N ARG A 16 16.49 1.34 -14.76
CA ARG A 16 16.89 -0.05 -14.91
C ARG A 16 17.40 -0.66 -13.60
N PHE A 17 18.19 0.10 -12.84
CA PHE A 17 18.63 -0.33 -11.50
C PHE A 17 17.46 -0.47 -10.53
N ARG A 18 16.52 0.48 -10.52
CA ARG A 18 15.31 0.41 -9.69
C ARG A 18 14.45 -0.80 -10.05
N LYS A 19 14.24 -1.06 -11.35
CA LYS A 19 13.50 -2.22 -11.87
C LYS A 19 14.12 -3.53 -11.41
N ARG A 20 15.41 -3.76 -11.67
CA ARG A 20 16.13 -4.98 -11.28
C ARG A 20 16.09 -5.21 -9.77
N ARG A 21 16.25 -4.14 -8.99
CA ARG A 21 16.14 -4.20 -7.53
C ARG A 21 14.74 -4.63 -7.10
N ALA A 22 13.71 -4.03 -7.69
CA ALA A 22 12.33 -4.37 -7.39
C ALA A 22 12.01 -5.82 -7.74
N GLU A 23 12.41 -6.29 -8.93
CA GLU A 23 12.27 -7.69 -9.35
C GLU A 23 12.94 -8.63 -8.34
N ARG A 24 14.21 -8.37 -7.98
CA ARG A 24 14.92 -9.19 -7.01
C ARG A 24 14.23 -9.25 -5.66
N ILE A 25 13.83 -8.11 -5.10
CA ILE A 25 13.22 -8.03 -3.76
C ILE A 25 11.84 -8.66 -3.76
N ASN A 26 11.01 -8.36 -4.76
CA ASN A 26 9.68 -8.96 -4.86
C ASN A 26 9.77 -10.48 -5.07
N ASN A 27 10.75 -10.97 -5.84
CA ASN A 27 10.99 -12.39 -6.04
C ASN A 27 11.47 -13.09 -4.76
N LEU A 28 12.31 -12.44 -3.96
CA LEU A 28 12.69 -12.96 -2.63
C LEU A 28 11.47 -13.01 -1.72
N MET A 29 10.70 -11.93 -1.64
CA MET A 29 9.49 -11.82 -0.82
C MET A 29 8.51 -12.97 -1.09
N VAL A 30 8.14 -13.20 -2.35
CA VAL A 30 7.18 -14.27 -2.70
C VAL A 30 7.74 -15.69 -2.55
N LYS A 31 9.08 -15.85 -2.58
CA LYS A 31 9.74 -17.15 -2.41
C LYS A 31 9.99 -17.52 -0.95
N GLU A 32 10.28 -16.53 -0.11
CA GLU A 32 10.73 -16.73 1.27
C GLU A 32 9.58 -16.58 2.27
N GLY A 33 8.59 -15.73 2.01
CA GLY A 33 7.48 -15.53 2.94
C GLY A 33 6.50 -16.71 2.93
N ALA A 34 6.33 -17.36 4.08
CA ALA A 34 5.44 -18.52 4.24
C ALA A 34 3.98 -18.22 3.81
N TYR A 35 3.48 -17.01 4.09
CA TYR A 35 2.10 -16.61 3.79
C TYR A 35 1.81 -16.37 2.31
N TRP A 36 2.84 -16.36 1.45
CA TRP A 36 2.64 -16.37 -0.01
C TRP A 36 2.18 -17.72 -0.52
N TYR A 37 2.32 -18.76 0.29
CA TYR A 37 1.88 -20.09 -0.07
C TYR A 37 0.44 -20.31 0.35
N ASP A 38 -0.01 -19.69 1.45
CA ASP A 38 -1.34 -19.86 2.06
C ASP A 38 -2.49 -20.16 1.09
N ASN A 39 -3.25 -21.18 1.46
CA ASN A 39 -4.49 -21.60 0.85
C ASN A 39 -5.62 -21.64 1.89
N PHE A 40 -6.87 -21.88 1.45
CA PHE A 40 -8.05 -21.81 2.32
C PHE A 40 -7.94 -22.69 3.59
N ILE A 41 -7.22 -23.82 3.48
CA ILE A 41 -7.02 -24.80 4.55
C ILE A 41 -6.01 -24.31 5.61
N THR A 42 -4.93 -23.62 5.22
CA THR A 42 -3.94 -23.14 6.19
C THR A 42 -4.43 -21.95 7.00
N ARG A 43 -5.21 -21.05 6.40
CA ARG A 43 -5.64 -19.80 7.04
C ARG A 43 -6.57 -19.97 8.25
N THR A 44 -7.10 -21.17 8.47
CA THR A 44 -8.03 -21.47 9.57
C THR A 44 -7.55 -22.64 10.43
N SER A 45 -6.25 -22.98 10.39
CA SER A 45 -5.72 -24.15 11.10
C SER A 45 -4.38 -23.87 11.78
N LEU A 46 -4.00 -24.76 12.71
CA LEU A 46 -2.66 -24.82 13.35
C LEU A 46 -1.50 -24.84 12.33
N LEU A 47 -1.78 -25.16 11.06
CA LEU A 47 -0.81 -25.22 9.98
C LEU A 47 -0.22 -23.85 9.61
N GLU A 48 -0.95 -22.74 9.79
CA GLU A 48 -0.42 -21.38 9.58
C GLU A 48 0.75 -21.12 10.54
N GLY A 49 0.60 -21.49 11.82
CA GLY A 49 1.65 -21.40 12.83
C GLY A 49 2.87 -22.28 12.51
N LEU A 50 2.65 -23.51 12.05
CA LEU A 50 3.73 -24.43 11.66
C LEU A 50 4.53 -23.92 10.44
N SER A 51 3.87 -23.27 9.47
CA SER A 51 4.55 -22.69 8.30
C SER A 51 5.53 -21.57 8.66
N LEU A 52 5.26 -20.83 9.73
CA LEU A 52 6.16 -19.79 10.24
C LEU A 52 7.37 -20.37 11.01
N LEU A 53 7.20 -21.55 11.62
CA LEU A 53 8.20 -22.16 12.50
C LEU A 53 9.15 -23.12 11.76
N ILE A 54 8.73 -23.69 10.62
CA ILE A 54 9.49 -24.68 9.86
C ILE A 54 9.97 -24.05 8.54
N PRO A 55 11.26 -23.65 8.43
CA PRO A 55 11.79 -23.07 7.21
C PRO A 55 11.58 -23.97 6.00
N GLY A 56 10.98 -23.43 4.93
CA GLY A 56 10.74 -24.16 3.68
C GLY A 56 9.43 -24.94 3.61
N LEU A 57 8.66 -25.03 4.71
CA LEU A 57 7.32 -25.63 4.69
C LEU A 57 6.32 -24.68 4.01
N LYS A 58 5.74 -25.13 2.90
CA LYS A 58 4.91 -24.30 2.00
C LYS A 58 3.63 -25.03 1.64
N PHE A 59 2.49 -24.37 1.82
CA PHE A 59 1.18 -24.95 1.58
C PHE A 59 0.40 -24.18 0.52
N GLY A 60 0.45 -24.61 -0.74
CA GLY A 60 -0.33 -24.02 -1.84
C GLY A 60 0.51 -23.60 -3.04
N GLU A 61 -0.15 -23.02 -4.04
CA GLU A 61 0.49 -22.68 -5.31
C GLU A 61 1.45 -21.49 -5.18
N ASN A 62 2.62 -21.65 -5.80
CA ASN A 62 3.69 -20.65 -5.77
C ASN A 62 3.29 -19.38 -6.53
N VAL A 63 3.64 -18.22 -5.98
CA VAL A 63 3.63 -16.96 -6.73
C VAL A 63 5.02 -16.81 -7.36
N ASN A 64 5.13 -17.06 -8.66
CA ASN A 64 6.42 -16.98 -9.35
C ASN A 64 6.91 -15.54 -9.54
N ASP A 65 5.99 -14.60 -9.80
CA ASP A 65 6.28 -13.20 -10.04
C ASP A 65 5.15 -12.32 -9.45
N PHE A 66 5.52 -11.37 -8.59
CA PHE A 66 4.57 -10.47 -7.93
C PHE A 66 3.89 -9.50 -8.91
N ARG A 67 4.61 -9.01 -9.92
CA ARG A 67 4.05 -8.13 -10.94
C ARG A 67 2.99 -8.87 -11.74
N ASP A 68 3.23 -10.13 -12.09
CA ASP A 68 2.23 -10.94 -12.79
C ASP A 68 1.01 -11.22 -11.92
N LEU A 69 1.20 -11.50 -10.62
CA LEU A 69 0.10 -11.59 -9.65
C LEU A 69 -0.73 -10.29 -9.63
N GLY A 70 -0.09 -9.14 -9.42
CA GLY A 70 -0.77 -7.85 -9.34
C GLY A 70 -1.53 -7.49 -10.62
N ASN A 71 -0.94 -7.77 -11.79
CA ASN A 71 -1.60 -7.55 -13.08
C ASN A 71 -2.76 -8.52 -13.32
N SER A 72 -2.65 -9.76 -12.82
CA SER A 72 -3.71 -10.76 -12.93
C SER A 72 -4.90 -10.41 -12.04
N ASN A 73 -4.65 -9.91 -10.82
CA ASN A 73 -5.70 -9.39 -9.93
C ASN A 73 -6.45 -8.22 -10.57
N TYR A 74 -5.72 -7.28 -11.19
CA TYR A 74 -6.35 -6.17 -11.90
C TYR A 74 -7.24 -6.65 -13.07
N ARG A 75 -6.75 -7.60 -13.88
CA ARG A 75 -7.56 -8.22 -14.95
C ARG A 75 -8.77 -8.98 -14.41
N ALA A 76 -8.64 -9.65 -13.27
CA ALA A 76 -9.76 -10.32 -12.62
C ALA A 76 -10.83 -9.33 -12.15
N LEU A 77 -10.44 -8.18 -11.57
CA LEU A 77 -11.37 -7.11 -11.20
C LEU A 77 -12.12 -6.57 -12.42
N LEU A 78 -11.42 -6.31 -13.53
CA LEU A 78 -12.07 -5.85 -14.76
C LEU A 78 -13.11 -6.85 -15.27
N ARG A 79 -12.78 -8.14 -15.28
CA ARG A 79 -13.73 -9.19 -15.69
C ARG A 79 -14.91 -9.33 -14.74
N ALA A 80 -14.67 -9.25 -13.43
CA ALA A 80 -15.71 -9.42 -12.42
C ALA A 80 -16.68 -8.23 -12.39
N LEU A 81 -16.21 -7.03 -12.71
CA LEU A 81 -17.04 -5.84 -12.78
C LEU A 81 -17.75 -5.70 -14.14
N ASP A 82 -17.19 -6.26 -15.20
CA ASP A 82 -17.72 -6.14 -16.55
C ASP A 82 -18.00 -4.67 -16.91
N LYS A 83 -19.25 -4.29 -17.18
CA LYS A 83 -19.64 -2.91 -17.47
C LYS A 83 -19.83 -2.10 -16.19
N LEU A 84 -19.25 -0.90 -16.16
CA LEU A 84 -19.54 0.12 -15.14
C LEU A 84 -20.80 0.90 -15.54
N ASP A 85 -21.67 1.18 -14.56
CA ASP A 85 -22.76 2.13 -14.76
C ASP A 85 -22.27 3.59 -14.67
N ASP A 86 -23.16 4.55 -14.92
CA ASP A 86 -22.79 5.97 -14.99
C ASP A 86 -22.27 6.51 -13.65
N ASN A 87 -22.83 6.07 -12.52
CA ASN A 87 -22.39 6.50 -11.19
C ASN A 87 -21.00 5.93 -10.87
N GLU A 88 -20.77 4.66 -11.21
CA GLU A 88 -19.47 4.01 -11.07
C GLU A 88 -18.41 4.63 -11.98
N LEU A 89 -18.76 4.93 -13.23
CA LEU A 89 -17.86 5.57 -14.18
C LEU A 89 -17.49 6.98 -13.73
N GLN A 90 -18.45 7.74 -13.21
CA GLN A 90 -18.20 9.07 -12.67
C GLN A 90 -17.33 9.01 -11.40
N PHE A 91 -17.62 8.07 -10.48
CA PHE A 91 -16.77 7.82 -9.32
C PHE A 91 -15.35 7.46 -9.76
N PHE A 92 -15.20 6.50 -10.67
CA PHE A 92 -13.90 6.04 -11.17
C PHE A 92 -13.08 7.20 -11.72
N LYS A 93 -13.65 8.00 -12.64
CA LYS A 93 -12.98 9.17 -13.25
C LYS A 93 -12.56 10.19 -12.20
N THR A 94 -13.46 10.55 -11.28
CA THR A 94 -13.17 11.56 -10.25
C THR A 94 -12.19 11.05 -9.19
N PHE A 95 -12.20 9.76 -8.90
CA PHE A 95 -11.30 9.14 -7.93
C PHE A 95 -9.88 9.07 -8.48
N ILE A 96 -9.65 8.49 -9.66
CA ILE A 96 -8.29 8.33 -10.23
C ILE A 96 -7.59 9.65 -10.53
N ASN A 97 -8.36 10.72 -10.76
CA ASN A 97 -7.84 12.07 -10.99
C ASN A 97 -7.56 12.84 -9.69
N SER A 98 -7.74 12.21 -8.51
CA SER A 98 -7.43 12.85 -7.23
C SER A 98 -5.92 12.96 -7.02
N HIS A 99 -5.49 13.95 -6.22
CA HIS A 99 -4.09 14.13 -5.88
C HIS A 99 -3.66 13.15 -4.78
N PHE A 100 -3.18 11.97 -5.17
CA PHE A 100 -2.69 10.96 -4.23
C PHE A 100 -1.28 11.27 -3.72
N TYR A 101 -1.11 11.12 -2.41
CA TYR A 101 0.15 11.24 -1.71
C TYR A 101 0.43 9.97 -0.93
N VAL A 102 1.67 9.48 -1.02
CA VAL A 102 2.16 8.50 -0.07
C VAL A 102 2.68 9.21 1.17
N CYS A 103 2.44 8.63 2.33
CA CYS A 103 2.72 9.20 3.64
C CYS A 103 3.55 8.22 4.48
N HIS A 104 4.72 8.68 4.93
CA HIS A 104 5.60 7.94 5.84
C HIS A 104 5.80 8.75 7.13
N ALA A 105 5.60 8.12 8.28
CA ALA A 105 5.79 8.73 9.58
C ALA A 105 7.05 8.17 10.25
N THR A 106 7.95 9.04 10.68
CA THR A 106 9.21 8.63 11.32
C THR A 106 9.85 9.80 12.06
N ASN A 107 10.44 9.53 13.22
CA ASN A 107 11.26 10.50 13.95
C ASN A 107 12.76 10.27 13.74
N ASN A 108 13.16 9.32 12.88
CA ASN A 108 14.57 9.03 12.69
C ASN A 108 15.27 10.22 12.00
N PRO A 109 16.23 10.89 12.65
CA PRO A 109 16.89 12.06 12.09
C PRO A 109 17.73 11.73 10.85
N ALA A 110 18.10 10.47 10.63
CA ALA A 110 18.87 10.03 9.46
C ALA A 110 18.09 10.07 8.14
N ILE A 111 16.77 10.27 8.17
CA ILE A 111 15.87 10.18 7.01
C ILE A 111 15.82 11.47 6.18
N ALA A 112 16.32 12.59 6.72
CA ALA A 112 16.38 13.87 6.04
C ALA A 112 17.77 14.49 6.23
N THR A 113 18.78 13.92 5.58
CA THR A 113 20.14 14.46 5.63
C THR A 113 20.23 15.69 4.74
N LYS A 114 20.42 16.87 5.37
CA LYS A 114 20.95 18.12 4.79
C LYS A 114 20.22 18.77 3.58
N LYS A 115 19.16 18.18 2.99
CA LYS A 115 18.15 18.82 2.11
C LYS A 115 17.21 17.80 1.44
N ASP A 116 17.71 16.60 1.17
CA ASP A 116 16.98 15.51 0.52
C ASP A 116 16.34 14.56 1.56
N MET A 117 15.33 13.80 1.15
CA MET A 117 14.73 12.75 1.95
C MET A 117 15.18 11.38 1.42
N VAL A 118 15.76 10.55 2.30
CA VAL A 118 16.13 9.18 1.97
C VAL A 118 15.56 8.24 3.04
N LEU A 119 14.65 7.37 2.61
CA LEU A 119 14.04 6.33 3.42
C LEU A 119 14.68 4.98 3.06
N PHE A 120 15.02 4.20 4.07
CA PHE A 120 15.61 2.87 3.93
C PHE A 120 14.68 1.80 4.50
N SER A 121 14.67 0.63 3.87
CA SER A 121 14.04 -0.59 4.40
C SER A 121 14.74 -1.05 5.67
N ARG A 122 14.11 -1.94 6.43
CA ARG A 122 14.71 -2.54 7.63
C ARG A 122 16.05 -3.19 7.31
N ARG A 123 16.11 -4.06 6.29
CA ARG A 123 17.36 -4.72 5.89
C ARG A 123 18.44 -3.70 5.53
N LYS A 124 18.08 -2.62 4.83
CA LYS A 124 19.04 -1.58 4.46
C LYS A 124 19.54 -0.76 5.65
N LEU A 125 18.69 -0.52 6.65
CA LEU A 125 19.09 0.11 7.92
C LEU A 125 20.09 -0.75 8.69
N ILE A 126 19.84 -2.07 8.77
CA ILE A 126 20.77 -3.04 9.40
C ILE A 126 22.11 -3.07 8.67
N GLU A 127 22.09 -3.18 7.34
CA GLU A 127 23.30 -3.18 6.50
C GLU A 127 24.18 -1.93 6.66
N GLN A 128 23.58 -0.79 7.04
CA GLN A 128 24.26 0.50 7.19
C GLN A 128 24.52 0.88 8.65
N ASP A 129 24.23 0.00 9.60
CA ASP A 129 24.32 0.25 11.05
C ASP A 129 23.56 1.54 11.48
N ILE A 130 22.44 1.83 10.81
CA ILE A 130 21.60 2.97 11.15
C ILE A 130 20.62 2.53 12.23
N LYS A 131 20.69 3.11 13.43
CA LYS A 131 19.75 2.82 14.53
C LYS A 131 18.31 3.14 14.15
N PHE A 132 17.39 2.23 14.48
CA PHE A 132 15.96 2.38 14.27
C PHE A 132 15.16 1.59 15.32
N ASN A 133 13.86 1.89 15.42
CA ASN A 133 12.97 1.14 16.30
C ASN A 133 12.65 -0.22 15.66
N THR A 134 13.18 -1.30 16.24
CA THR A 134 13.01 -2.66 15.76
C THR A 134 11.64 -3.26 16.07
N TYR A 135 10.88 -2.71 17.03
CA TYR A 135 9.55 -3.18 17.45
C TYR A 135 8.45 -2.88 16.42
N ASN A 136 8.75 -2.04 15.43
CA ASN A 136 7.81 -1.64 14.38
C ASN A 136 7.62 -2.70 13.27
N THR A 137 8.44 -3.75 13.26
CA THR A 137 8.35 -4.91 12.35
C THR A 137 8.23 -6.16 13.19
N ALA A 138 7.13 -6.89 13.07
CA ALA A 138 6.92 -8.12 13.81
C ALA A 138 7.62 -9.30 13.13
N TYR A 139 7.81 -10.40 13.87
CA TYR A 139 8.37 -11.64 13.29
C TYR A 139 7.57 -12.14 12.08
N VAL A 140 6.24 -11.97 12.13
CA VAL A 140 5.34 -12.35 11.03
C VAL A 140 5.58 -11.56 9.74
N ASP A 141 6.03 -10.30 9.82
CA ASP A 141 6.41 -9.51 8.64
C ASP A 141 7.67 -10.10 7.98
N ILE A 142 8.62 -10.57 8.80
CA ILE A 142 9.90 -11.11 8.34
C ILE A 142 9.73 -12.55 7.83
N ALA A 143 9.22 -13.46 8.65
CA ALA A 143 9.11 -14.88 8.32
C ALA A 143 7.86 -15.19 7.48
N GLY A 144 6.73 -14.54 7.79
CA GLY A 144 5.47 -14.76 7.09
C GLY A 144 5.44 -14.10 5.72
N LEU A 145 5.86 -12.85 5.60
CA LEU A 145 5.77 -12.09 4.35
C LEU A 145 7.10 -11.86 3.64
N ALA A 146 8.24 -11.97 4.34
CA ALA A 146 9.57 -11.61 3.83
C ALA A 146 9.61 -10.21 3.18
N ASN A 147 8.88 -9.25 3.78
CA ASN A 147 8.72 -7.89 3.27
C ASN A 147 9.61 -6.85 3.98
N ASP A 148 10.58 -7.30 4.76
CA ASP A 148 11.47 -6.46 5.57
C ASP A 148 12.51 -5.68 4.73
N ASP A 149 12.66 -6.02 3.44
CA ASP A 149 13.38 -5.18 2.47
C ASP A 149 12.48 -4.16 1.75
N ASN A 150 11.29 -3.85 2.27
CA ASN A 150 10.44 -2.77 1.74
C ASN A 150 10.42 -1.53 2.66
N VAL A 151 10.22 -0.37 2.04
CA VAL A 151 9.82 0.86 2.71
C VAL A 151 8.31 0.97 2.62
N PHE A 152 7.65 1.18 3.75
CA PHE A 152 6.19 1.21 3.85
C PHE A 152 5.67 2.63 3.89
N PHE A 153 4.60 2.87 3.15
CA PHE A 153 3.86 4.12 3.17
C PHE A 153 2.38 3.81 3.28
N SER A 154 1.64 4.75 3.83
CA SER A 154 0.19 4.75 3.65
C SER A 154 -0.21 5.68 2.50
N LEU A 155 -1.39 5.48 1.93
CA LEU A 155 -1.93 6.32 0.86
C LEU A 155 -2.97 7.31 1.41
N GLU A 156 -2.90 8.57 0.99
CA GLU A 156 -3.86 9.63 1.32
C GLU A 156 -4.18 10.46 0.08
N ILE A 157 -5.34 11.11 0.07
CA ILE A 157 -5.70 12.12 -0.93
C ILE A 157 -5.47 13.51 -0.33
N GLY A 158 -4.85 14.40 -1.10
CA GLY A 158 -4.51 15.76 -0.66
C GLY A 158 -3.16 15.87 0.04
N ALA A 159 -2.54 17.05 -0.04
CA ALA A 159 -1.17 17.27 0.44
C ALA A 159 -1.05 17.35 1.97
N ARG A 160 -2.07 17.91 2.66
CA ARG A 160 -2.07 18.00 4.13
C ARG A 160 -2.31 16.63 4.76
N PRO A 161 -1.70 16.29 5.92
CA PRO A 161 -1.97 15.03 6.59
C PRO A 161 -3.43 14.93 7.03
N GLN A 162 -4.12 13.88 6.61
CA GLN A 162 -5.53 13.63 6.96
C GLN A 162 -5.68 12.58 8.07
N LYS A 163 -4.59 11.87 8.42
CA LYS A 163 -4.54 10.90 9.53
C LYS A 163 -4.13 11.50 10.88
N ALA A 164 -3.96 12.81 10.97
CA ALA A 164 -3.78 13.49 12.24
C ALA A 164 -5.15 13.69 12.89
N ILE A 165 -5.53 12.82 13.83
CA ILE A 165 -6.70 13.06 14.69
C ILE A 165 -6.23 13.98 15.83
N PRO A 166 -6.84 15.17 16.01
CA PRO A 166 -6.64 15.95 17.23
C PRO A 166 -6.98 15.09 18.45
N GLY A 167 -6.02 14.85 19.34
CA GLY A 167 -6.22 14.05 20.56
C GLY A 167 -5.88 12.56 20.46
N ALA A 168 -5.71 11.99 19.26
CA ALA A 168 -5.06 10.67 19.15
C ALA A 168 -3.55 10.89 19.14
N GLY A 169 -2.81 10.16 19.99
CA GLY A 169 -1.35 10.10 19.90
C GLY A 169 -0.93 9.87 18.45
N GLY A 170 0.15 10.53 18.00
CA GLY A 170 0.62 10.47 16.61
C GLY A 170 0.88 9.04 16.13
N SER A 171 1.37 8.89 14.90
CA SER A 171 1.71 7.56 14.40
C SER A 171 2.67 6.84 15.34
N ARG A 172 2.45 5.55 15.61
CA ARG A 172 3.40 4.72 16.39
C ARG A 172 4.82 4.74 15.82
N PHE A 173 4.94 5.06 14.53
CA PHE A 173 6.21 5.15 13.82
C PHE A 173 6.91 6.52 14.00
N GLY A 174 6.17 7.57 14.37
CA GLY A 174 6.72 8.89 14.65
C GLY A 174 5.71 10.03 14.51
N ASN A 175 6.14 11.24 14.89
CA ASN A 175 5.34 12.47 14.87
C ASN A 175 5.76 13.44 13.75
N THR A 176 6.75 13.06 12.94
CA THR A 176 7.10 13.76 11.70
C THR A 176 6.62 12.94 10.51
N TYR A 177 5.80 13.57 9.66
CA TYR A 177 5.20 12.99 8.48
C TYR A 177 5.86 13.55 7.23
N TYR A 178 6.22 12.66 6.32
CA TYR A 178 6.75 12.97 5.01
C TYR A 178 5.73 12.54 3.96
N LYS A 179 5.30 13.49 3.11
CA LYS A 179 4.35 13.21 2.03
C LYS A 179 4.97 13.49 0.67
N VAL A 180 4.81 12.54 -0.26
CA VAL A 180 5.32 12.62 -1.62
C VAL A 180 4.17 12.31 -2.57
N ALA A 181 4.05 13.07 -3.66
CA ALA A 181 3.03 12.78 -4.67
C ALA A 181 3.25 11.36 -5.23
N TYR A 182 2.21 10.54 -5.29
CA TYR A 182 2.33 9.16 -5.78
C TYR A 182 2.65 9.10 -7.28
N THR A 183 2.50 10.22 -7.98
CA THR A 183 2.94 10.40 -9.37
C THR A 183 4.46 10.43 -9.53
N ASP A 184 5.24 10.58 -8.44
CA ASP A 184 6.71 10.59 -8.49
C ASP A 184 7.27 9.25 -9.04
N PRO A 185 8.26 9.28 -9.95
CA PRO A 185 8.86 8.06 -10.55
C PRO A 185 9.52 7.11 -9.54
N SER A 186 9.77 7.54 -8.31
CA SER A 186 10.27 6.67 -7.24
C SER A 186 9.27 5.58 -6.84
N PHE A 187 8.01 5.69 -7.28
CA PHE A 187 6.95 4.72 -7.06
C PHE A 187 6.59 3.88 -8.30
N ASP A 188 7.38 3.96 -9.39
CA ASP A 188 7.11 3.17 -10.61
C ASP A 188 7.04 1.65 -10.35
N PHE A 189 7.85 1.17 -9.40
CA PHE A 189 7.97 -0.24 -9.03
C PHE A 189 7.49 -0.52 -7.60
N SER A 190 6.62 0.35 -7.05
CA SER A 190 5.97 0.08 -5.78
C SER A 190 4.92 -1.01 -5.90
N SER A 191 4.44 -1.51 -4.78
CA SER A 191 3.31 -2.43 -4.71
C SER A 191 2.23 -1.81 -3.84
N LEU A 192 0.96 -1.95 -4.24
CA LEU A 192 -0.20 -1.51 -3.47
C LEU A 192 -0.90 -2.72 -2.87
N TYR A 193 -1.21 -2.63 -1.58
CA TYR A 193 -1.98 -3.61 -0.83
C TYR A 193 -3.21 -2.94 -0.26
N LEU A 194 -4.38 -3.58 -0.39
CA LEU A 194 -5.63 -3.02 0.17
C LEU A 194 -5.67 -3.07 1.70
N PHE A 195 -4.96 -4.01 2.32
CA PHE A 195 -4.93 -4.21 3.77
C PHE A 195 -3.51 -4.52 4.25
N ASP A 196 -3.31 -4.50 5.57
CA ASP A 196 -2.18 -5.16 6.21
C ASP A 196 -2.22 -6.64 5.84
N GLN A 197 -1.24 -7.10 5.07
CA GLN A 197 -1.24 -8.45 4.51
C GLN A 197 -0.98 -9.53 5.58
N ALA A 198 -0.33 -9.18 6.69
CA ALA A 198 -0.05 -10.14 7.75
C ALA A 198 -1.33 -10.43 8.52
N LEU A 199 -2.03 -9.36 8.95
CA LEU A 199 -3.23 -9.45 9.78
C LEU A 199 -4.49 -9.74 8.95
N MET A 200 -4.57 -9.23 7.73
CA MET A 200 -5.76 -9.28 6.87
C MET A 200 -7.02 -8.70 7.51
N ASP A 201 -6.84 -7.77 8.45
CA ASP A 201 -7.93 -7.12 9.18
C ASP A 201 -8.68 -6.13 8.29
N ILE A 202 -10.00 -6.33 8.22
CA ILE A 202 -10.91 -5.37 7.59
C ILE A 202 -11.22 -4.26 8.60
N PRO A 203 -11.02 -2.98 8.24
CA PRO A 203 -11.37 -1.89 9.13
C PRO A 203 -12.88 -1.87 9.39
N GLN A 204 -13.26 -1.68 10.65
CA GLN A 204 -14.66 -1.44 11.00
C GLN A 204 -15.15 -0.17 10.27
N CYS A 205 -16.17 -0.34 9.44
CA CYS A 205 -16.75 0.76 8.68
C CYS A 205 -17.48 1.72 9.62
N LYS A 206 -17.10 3.00 9.56
CA LYS A 206 -17.73 4.10 10.32
C LYS A 206 -18.14 5.26 9.41
N ILE A 207 -18.35 4.98 8.13
CA ILE A 207 -18.85 5.98 7.18
C ILE A 207 -20.26 6.38 7.62
N SER A 208 -20.51 7.69 7.69
CA SER A 208 -21.85 8.23 7.98
C SER A 208 -22.79 7.99 6.81
N ASP A 209 -24.09 8.15 7.04
CA ASP A 209 -25.10 8.22 5.97
C ASP A 209 -25.32 6.93 5.16
N ILE A 210 -24.73 5.81 5.59
CA ILE A 210 -25.09 4.46 5.15
C ILE A 210 -25.75 3.66 6.28
N SER A 211 -26.61 2.71 5.91
CA SER A 211 -27.32 1.83 6.83
C SER A 211 -26.38 0.93 7.65
N GLU A 212 -26.85 0.47 8.82
CA GLU A 212 -26.12 -0.55 9.61
C GLU A 212 -25.98 -1.88 8.87
N GLU A 213 -26.96 -2.22 8.02
CA GLU A 213 -26.88 -3.35 7.10
C GLU A 213 -25.69 -3.20 6.15
N ALA A 214 -25.56 -2.05 5.48
CA ALA A 214 -24.42 -1.78 4.60
C ALA A 214 -23.09 -1.85 5.35
N LYS A 215 -23.01 -1.33 6.59
CA LYS A 215 -21.80 -1.46 7.43
C LYS A 215 -21.50 -2.92 7.73
N ALA A 216 -22.50 -3.74 8.07
CA ALA A 216 -22.32 -5.17 8.31
C ALA A 216 -21.83 -5.91 7.06
N ILE A 217 -22.36 -5.59 5.88
CA ILE A 217 -21.89 -6.14 4.60
C ILE A 217 -20.42 -5.75 4.36
N LEU A 218 -20.05 -4.48 4.56
CA LEU A 218 -18.67 -4.03 4.37
C LEU A 218 -17.69 -4.65 5.38
N ASN A 219 -18.13 -4.90 6.60
CA ASN A 219 -17.28 -5.49 7.63
C ASN A 219 -17.09 -7.01 7.45
N SER A 220 -18.03 -7.69 6.77
CA SER A 220 -18.02 -9.15 6.57
C SER A 220 -17.37 -9.61 5.27
N ARG A 221 -16.90 -8.68 4.42
CA ARG A 221 -16.15 -8.99 3.19
C ARG A 221 -14.99 -9.94 3.49
N LYS A 222 -14.57 -10.73 2.50
CA LYS A 222 -13.44 -11.66 2.65
C LYS A 222 -12.48 -11.49 1.49
N TYR A 223 -11.19 -11.41 1.80
CA TYR A 223 -10.12 -11.29 0.83
C TYR A 223 -9.03 -12.30 1.15
N THR A 224 -8.32 -12.79 0.14
CA THR A 224 -7.08 -13.56 0.33
C THR A 224 -5.86 -12.64 0.27
N ARG A 225 -4.75 -13.03 0.91
CA ARG A 225 -3.48 -12.29 0.88
C ARG A 225 -3.00 -11.99 -0.54
N LYS A 226 -3.26 -12.89 -1.48
CA LYS A 226 -2.92 -12.74 -2.90
C LYS A 226 -3.84 -11.75 -3.62
N SER A 227 -5.15 -11.79 -3.37
CA SER A 227 -6.16 -10.97 -4.07
C SER A 227 -6.06 -9.46 -3.84
N ILE A 228 -5.39 -9.04 -2.77
CA ILE A 228 -5.33 -7.63 -2.34
C ILE A 228 -4.13 -6.86 -2.91
N CYS A 229 -3.34 -7.51 -3.75
CA CYS A 229 -2.05 -7.03 -4.24
C CYS A 229 -2.16 -6.44 -5.66
N PHE A 230 -1.56 -5.26 -5.87
CA PHE A 230 -1.42 -4.62 -7.18
C PHE A 230 -0.01 -4.05 -7.37
N TYR A 231 0.40 -3.86 -8.61
CA TYR A 231 1.79 -3.51 -8.94
C TYR A 231 1.93 -2.14 -9.63
N GLY A 232 2.94 -1.40 -9.20
CA GLY A 232 3.35 -0.09 -9.68
C GLY A 232 2.40 1.04 -9.31
N ARG A 233 2.79 2.28 -9.62
CA ARG A 233 1.91 3.46 -9.48
C ARG A 233 0.63 3.41 -10.33
N LYS A 234 0.59 2.54 -11.34
CA LYS A 234 -0.60 2.25 -12.16
C LYS A 234 -1.66 1.41 -11.42
N SER A 235 -1.51 1.20 -10.11
CA SER A 235 -2.46 0.49 -9.25
C SER A 235 -3.68 1.32 -8.82
N LEU A 236 -3.68 2.65 -9.00
CA LEU A 236 -4.82 3.49 -8.61
C LEU A 236 -6.16 3.11 -9.29
N PRO A 237 -6.21 2.79 -10.60
CA PRO A 237 -7.40 2.22 -11.21
C PRO A 237 -7.89 0.95 -10.50
N ALA A 238 -6.98 0.06 -10.11
CA ALA A 238 -7.35 -1.17 -9.40
C ALA A 238 -7.95 -0.88 -8.02
N LEU A 239 -7.44 0.12 -7.32
CA LEU A 239 -8.02 0.61 -6.06
C LEU A 239 -9.44 1.16 -6.27
N ALA A 240 -9.65 1.97 -7.31
CA ALA A 240 -10.97 2.51 -7.65
C ALA A 240 -11.98 1.39 -7.94
N LEU A 241 -11.57 0.39 -8.73
CA LEU A 241 -12.39 -0.78 -9.03
C LEU A 241 -12.64 -1.65 -7.78
N SER A 242 -11.68 -1.73 -6.87
CA SER A 242 -11.85 -2.44 -5.60
C SER A 242 -12.90 -1.78 -4.71
N ILE A 243 -12.95 -0.44 -4.70
CA ILE A 243 -14.01 0.32 -4.04
C ILE A 243 -15.35 0.01 -4.71
N ILE A 244 -15.43 0.16 -6.04
CA ILE A 244 -16.66 -0.10 -6.80
C ILE A 244 -17.18 -1.52 -6.52
N SER A 245 -16.31 -2.52 -6.58
CA SER A 245 -16.63 -3.91 -6.26
C SER A 245 -17.21 -4.07 -4.86
N ALA A 246 -16.67 -3.37 -3.85
CA ALA A 246 -17.24 -3.37 -2.51
C ALA A 246 -18.61 -2.68 -2.43
N THR A 247 -18.81 -1.58 -3.17
CA THR A 247 -20.09 -0.86 -3.17
C THR A 247 -21.22 -1.62 -3.87
N ARG A 248 -20.92 -2.51 -4.83
CA ARG A 248 -21.92 -3.35 -5.52
C ARG A 248 -22.59 -4.37 -4.60
N LEU A 249 -22.00 -4.65 -3.44
CA LEU A 249 -22.59 -5.54 -2.44
C LEU A 249 -23.70 -4.87 -1.64
N LEU A 250 -23.86 -3.55 -1.76
CA LEU A 250 -24.72 -2.75 -0.89
C LEU A 250 -26.10 -2.52 -1.51
N PRO A 251 -27.12 -2.25 -0.67
CA PRO A 251 -28.37 -1.65 -1.13
C PRO A 251 -28.11 -0.38 -1.95
N GLU A 252 -28.93 -0.14 -2.98
CA GLU A 252 -28.70 0.92 -3.96
C GLU A 252 -28.50 2.30 -3.33
N ARG A 253 -29.33 2.65 -2.34
CA ARG A 253 -29.21 3.91 -1.60
C ARG A 253 -27.81 4.08 -0.97
N ASP A 254 -27.31 3.06 -0.27
CA ASP A 254 -26.02 3.12 0.42
C ASP A 254 -24.85 3.12 -0.58
N ARG A 255 -24.99 2.36 -1.67
CA ARG A 255 -24.05 2.36 -2.80
C ARG A 255 -23.89 3.76 -3.39
N LEU A 256 -25.00 4.47 -3.62
CA LEU A 256 -24.97 5.83 -4.18
C LEU A 256 -24.30 6.84 -3.24
N VAL A 257 -24.45 6.69 -1.93
CA VAL A 257 -23.73 7.53 -0.95
C VAL A 257 -22.22 7.37 -1.10
N LEU A 258 -21.73 6.13 -1.17
CA LEU A 258 -20.29 5.87 -1.30
C LEU A 258 -19.72 6.29 -2.66
N LEU A 259 -20.45 6.04 -3.75
CA LEU A 259 -20.07 6.51 -5.09
C LEU A 259 -20.21 8.04 -5.22
N GLY A 260 -20.97 8.67 -4.32
CA GLY A 260 -21.23 10.10 -4.24
C GLY A 260 -20.10 10.92 -3.62
N CYS A 261 -19.09 10.32 -2.98
CA CYS A 261 -17.98 11.06 -2.37
C CYS A 261 -17.23 11.95 -3.39
N ARG A 262 -17.04 13.24 -3.08
CA ARG A 262 -16.36 14.20 -3.98
C ARG A 262 -15.14 14.84 -3.34
N THR A 263 -15.24 15.24 -2.09
CA THR A 263 -14.19 15.99 -1.38
C THR A 263 -13.00 15.09 -1.02
N GLU A 264 -11.84 15.70 -0.80
CA GLU A 264 -10.65 14.96 -0.33
C GLU A 264 -10.94 14.26 0.99
N LYS A 265 -11.70 14.89 1.90
CA LYS A 265 -12.06 14.34 3.20
C LYS A 265 -12.90 13.07 3.06
N GLU A 266 -14.00 13.14 2.33
CA GLU A 266 -14.90 12.00 2.10
C GLU A 266 -14.16 10.84 1.44
N LYS A 267 -13.33 11.10 0.42
CA LYS A 267 -12.54 10.05 -0.23
C LYS A 267 -11.51 9.44 0.72
N ASN A 268 -10.87 10.23 1.59
CA ASN A 268 -9.98 9.66 2.61
C ASN A 268 -10.73 8.83 3.66
N GLU A 269 -11.94 9.22 4.04
CA GLU A 269 -12.80 8.42 4.92
C GLU A 269 -13.19 7.11 4.26
N LEU A 270 -13.58 7.15 2.98
CA LEU A 270 -13.84 5.96 2.17
C LEU A 270 -12.63 5.02 2.16
N LEU A 271 -11.43 5.53 1.88
CA LEU A 271 -10.21 4.72 1.89
C LEU A 271 -9.93 4.13 3.27
N ARG A 272 -10.09 4.91 4.34
CA ARG A 272 -9.80 4.48 5.73
C ARG A 272 -10.75 3.40 6.23
N TYR A 273 -12.03 3.51 5.87
CA TYR A 273 -13.07 2.63 6.38
C TYR A 273 -13.39 1.45 5.46
N LEU A 274 -12.99 1.51 4.19
CA LEU A 274 -13.03 0.34 3.32
C LEU A 274 -11.74 -0.48 3.37
N PHE A 275 -10.58 0.18 3.51
CA PHE A 275 -9.27 -0.40 3.30
C PHE A 275 -8.22 0.13 4.30
N ARG A 276 -7.09 -0.56 4.42
CA ARG A 276 -5.89 -0.09 5.14
C ARG A 276 -4.72 -0.11 4.17
N ILE A 277 -4.75 0.84 3.24
CA ILE A 277 -3.86 0.79 2.07
C ILE A 277 -2.41 0.97 2.47
N GLU A 278 -1.59 0.03 2.03
CA GLU A 278 -0.13 0.07 2.14
C GLU A 278 0.49 0.18 0.74
N ILE A 279 1.42 1.12 0.61
CA ILE A 279 2.32 1.19 -0.53
C ILE A 279 3.69 0.69 -0.06
N ARG A 280 4.23 -0.33 -0.73
CA ARG A 280 5.54 -0.90 -0.43
C ARG A 280 6.51 -0.56 -1.54
N VAL A 281 7.65 0.04 -1.20
CA VAL A 281 8.70 0.37 -2.17
C VAL A 281 9.94 -0.48 -1.89
N PRO A 282 10.51 -1.19 -2.86
CA PRO A 282 11.67 -2.03 -2.64
C PRO A 282 12.93 -1.25 -2.19
N ARG A 283 13.44 -1.61 -1.01
CA ARG A 283 14.70 -1.21 -0.35
C ARG A 283 14.87 0.23 0.10
N LEU A 284 14.57 1.19 -0.77
CA LEU A 284 14.82 2.59 -0.48
C LEU A 284 13.99 3.54 -1.34
N VAL A 285 13.73 4.72 -0.80
CA VAL A 285 13.09 5.83 -1.51
C VAL A 285 13.93 7.08 -1.29
N GLY A 286 14.43 7.67 -2.38
CA GLY A 286 15.18 8.92 -2.35
C GLY A 286 14.42 10.00 -3.10
N ILE A 287 14.06 11.08 -2.42
CA ILE A 287 13.33 12.24 -2.95
C ILE A 287 14.17 13.49 -2.72
N LYS A 288 14.33 14.28 -3.77
CA LYS A 288 15.09 15.53 -3.69
C LYS A 288 14.35 16.59 -2.89
N HIS A 289 15.08 17.54 -2.34
CA HIS A 289 14.53 18.74 -1.73
C HIS A 289 13.45 19.40 -2.62
N GLY A 290 12.35 19.83 -2.01
CA GLY A 290 11.20 20.38 -2.73
C GLY A 290 10.25 19.34 -3.35
N GLY A 291 10.68 18.07 -3.44
CA GLY A 291 9.84 16.97 -3.93
C GLY A 291 8.95 16.30 -2.88
N TYR A 292 9.04 16.73 -1.63
CA TYR A 292 8.25 16.19 -0.51
C TYR A 292 7.79 17.30 0.43
N TYR A 293 6.65 17.07 1.07
CA TYR A 293 6.18 17.87 2.20
C TYR A 293 6.66 17.24 3.50
N ARG A 294 7.05 18.08 4.46
CA ARG A 294 7.40 17.68 5.82
C ARG A 294 6.47 18.36 6.81
N PHE A 295 5.77 17.57 7.61
CA PHE A 295 4.90 18.04 8.68
C PHE A 295 5.44 17.50 9.99
N ALA A 296 5.90 18.37 10.87
CA ALA A 296 6.34 17.99 12.21
C ALA A 296 5.44 18.68 13.24
N ARG A 297 5.00 17.94 14.25
CA ARG A 297 4.34 18.55 15.41
C ARG A 297 5.39 19.41 16.14
N LYS A 298 5.08 20.69 16.37
CA LYS A 298 5.86 21.49 17.34
C LYS A 298 5.68 20.80 18.71
N LYS A 299 6.79 20.50 19.37
CA LYS A 299 6.78 20.09 20.77
C LYS A 299 6.19 21.21 21.61
#